data_AF-A0A383V717-F1
#
_entry.id   AF-A0A383V717-F1
#
_cell.length_a   1.000
_cell.length_b   1.000
_cell.length_c   1.000
_cell.angle_alpha   90.00
_cell.angle_beta   90.00
_cell.angle_gamma   90.00
#
_symmetry.space_group_name_H-M   'P 1'
#
loop_
_entity.id
_entity.type
_entity.pdbx_description
1 polymer ?
#
loop_
_entity_poly.entity_id
_entity_poly.type
_entity_poly.pdbx_seq_one_letter_code
_entity_poly.pdbx_strand_id
1 'polypeptide(L)'
;MSGRMRKSRHKAVIVIETDHDNPLASSSGRKAFYSAFTTFNLAVMGSSVLPMPYAMSHTGAAIGLATMLLVALCNDFTSMLMVNNAYETGLDSYESLALWAGGPKWKVFTQVTLIALLWGPNSGGLSLMGDVAQVMCDRAFGNPPTLGHFFGLPTSNSSSSNSTITAAGATSAFSAAYSPVGSFDSFAGAAAAAAVSPYASWVPDSLLHSTNLGWLLNGQALMVIMTIIAVYPLSCQKHMRSLESAAGVGLLIVAALCGLLGYKAWSQGFPAVTSGEFPLWSLRVTADLPEAFSLLGFAFYLQPLMMPIIREMPEGRTGRNALSAAVHASVLGSCLVLYACAGFFGAALFGHSTCGNVMVNDILGDSLGRLGFGVVYGAMMLYLAAGAAASQYPLRAAIDMALMGARVPMTRPRAMCIQGVTLSVSLCIALLNPGGAEKIYALVGASGVCIVCYVLPVWFHLRLMHVRRQAAKSQVTTAAASPQPDVEQLAVPLLYASPHSSASSLAALAAAAAATAAGYGQAGSGSSRLSLASRCRLAWVWLRSAMQVLLPLFVMVVGIGFSAAAMYVAVNNIIKGS
;
A
#
# COMPACT_ATOMS: atom_id res chain seq x y z
N MET A 1 -9.94 -18.43 64.24
CA MET A 1 -9.24 -19.17 63.17
C MET A 1 -8.91 -18.20 62.04
N SER A 2 -7.67 -17.68 62.04
CA SER A 2 -7.17 -16.69 61.08
C SER A 2 -6.28 -17.41 60.06
N GLY A 3 -6.75 -17.53 58.82
CA GLY A 3 -6.07 -18.24 57.73
C GLY A 3 -5.35 -17.26 56.81
N ARG A 4 -4.03 -17.16 56.99
CA ARG A 4 -3.11 -16.32 56.21
C ARG A 4 -2.87 -16.96 54.83
N MET A 5 -3.49 -16.44 53.76
CA MET A 5 -3.20 -16.85 52.37
C MET A 5 -1.84 -16.31 51.91
N ARG A 6 -0.91 -17.24 51.66
CA ARG A 6 0.46 -17.01 51.24
C ARG A 6 0.48 -16.87 49.71
N LYS A 7 0.59 -15.64 49.20
CA LYS A 7 0.73 -15.37 47.75
C LYS A 7 2.13 -15.80 47.30
N SER A 8 2.20 -16.88 46.52
CA SER A 8 3.45 -17.39 45.92
C SER A 8 4.00 -16.37 44.92
N ARG A 9 5.22 -15.88 45.16
CA ARG A 9 5.98 -15.05 44.21
C ARG A 9 6.60 -15.98 43.16
N HIS A 10 6.04 -15.99 41.95
CA HIS A 10 6.76 -16.50 40.80
C HIS A 10 7.95 -15.57 40.50
N LYS A 11 9.17 -16.10 40.67
CA LYS A 11 10.41 -15.50 40.17
C LYS A 11 10.29 -15.41 38.64
N ALA A 12 10.17 -14.21 38.11
CA ALA A 12 10.41 -13.94 36.70
C ALA A 12 11.90 -14.17 36.44
N VAL A 13 12.23 -15.26 35.75
CA VAL A 13 13.56 -15.49 35.21
C VAL A 13 13.70 -14.54 34.03
N ILE A 14 14.43 -13.44 34.23
CA ILE A 14 14.87 -12.56 33.15
C ILE A 14 15.97 -13.34 32.43
N VAL A 15 15.61 -13.96 31.31
CA VAL A 15 16.60 -14.45 30.36
C VAL A 15 17.27 -13.20 29.77
N ILE A 16 18.53 -12.99 30.15
CA ILE A 16 19.40 -12.01 29.50
C ILE A 16 19.74 -12.61 28.13
N GLU A 17 18.89 -12.34 27.14
CA GLU A 17 19.16 -12.72 25.75
C GLU A 17 20.33 -11.87 25.26
N THR A 18 21.42 -12.55 24.92
CA THR A 18 22.72 -11.97 24.65
C THR A 18 22.74 -11.36 23.26
N ASP A 19 23.41 -10.21 23.17
CA ASP A 19 23.47 -9.28 22.05
C ASP A 19 24.04 -9.92 20.76
N HIS A 20 23.23 -10.71 20.02
CA HIS A 20 23.51 -11.09 18.61
C HIS A 20 22.32 -11.69 17.82
N ASP A 21 21.08 -11.45 18.22
CA ASP A 21 19.93 -12.21 17.68
C ASP A 21 19.57 -11.83 16.24
N ASN A 22 19.94 -12.72 15.31
CA ASN A 22 19.32 -12.84 14.01
C ASN A 22 17.78 -12.91 14.21
N PRO A 23 16.96 -12.03 13.59
CA PRO A 23 15.50 -12.01 13.77
C PRO A 23 14.82 -13.37 13.50
N LEU A 24 15.51 -14.29 12.82
CA LEU A 24 15.05 -15.62 12.43
C LEU A 24 15.55 -16.75 13.36
N ALA A 25 16.33 -16.45 14.40
CA ALA A 25 16.94 -17.47 15.27
C ALA A 25 15.91 -18.25 16.10
N SER A 26 14.83 -17.60 16.56
CA SER A 26 13.75 -18.27 17.28
C SER A 26 12.66 -18.80 16.34
N SER A 27 12.10 -19.97 16.66
CA SER A 27 11.01 -20.59 15.87
C SER A 27 9.74 -19.73 15.85
N SER A 28 9.48 -18.99 16.93
CA SER A 28 8.39 -17.99 17.00
C SER A 28 8.67 -16.76 16.15
N GLY A 29 9.89 -16.21 16.18
CA GLY A 29 10.27 -15.04 15.37
C GLY A 29 10.17 -15.31 13.86
N ARG A 30 10.58 -16.51 13.43
CA ARG A 30 10.47 -16.94 12.03
C ARG A 30 9.03 -17.04 11.55
N LYS A 31 8.14 -17.63 12.35
CA LYS A 31 6.71 -17.73 12.02
C LYS A 31 6.06 -16.34 11.94
N ALA A 32 6.39 -15.47 12.89
CA ALA A 32 5.91 -14.10 12.93
C ALA A 32 6.37 -13.29 11.70
N PHE A 33 7.65 -13.43 11.31
CA PHE A 33 8.18 -12.83 10.08
C PHE A 33 7.41 -13.29 8.84
N TYR A 34 7.23 -14.60 8.64
CA TYR A 34 6.56 -15.12 7.45
C TYR A 34 5.09 -14.70 7.38
N SER A 35 4.38 -14.72 8.51
CA SER A 35 2.99 -14.26 8.61
C SER A 35 2.85 -12.78 8.24
N ALA A 36 3.69 -11.91 8.83
CA ALA A 36 3.68 -10.48 8.51
C ALA A 36 4.08 -10.23 7.06
N PHE A 37 5.11 -10.91 6.57
CA PHE A 37 5.59 -10.79 5.19
C PHE A 37 4.48 -11.12 4.18
N THR A 38 3.85 -12.29 4.28
CA THR A 38 2.80 -12.67 3.31
C THR A 38 1.61 -11.74 3.38
N THR A 39 1.17 -11.37 4.58
CA THR A 39 0.05 -10.44 4.78
C THR A 39 0.33 -9.07 4.17
N PHE A 40 1.52 -8.51 4.39
CA PHE A 40 1.92 -7.24 3.79
C PHE A 40 1.96 -7.31 2.27
N ASN A 41 2.49 -8.40 1.71
CA ASN A 41 2.53 -8.57 0.26
C ASN A 41 1.13 -8.64 -0.36
N LEU A 42 0.21 -9.40 0.26
CA LEU A 42 -1.17 -9.47 -0.21
C LEU A 42 -1.88 -8.12 -0.12
N ALA A 43 -1.69 -7.39 0.98
CA ALA A 43 -2.39 -6.14 1.22
C ALA A 43 -1.83 -4.96 0.40
N VAL A 44 -0.51 -4.90 0.17
CA VAL A 44 0.14 -3.85 -0.62
C VAL A 44 -0.03 -4.12 -2.11
N MET A 45 0.41 -5.29 -2.59
CA MET A 45 0.33 -5.61 -4.02
C MET A 45 -1.10 -5.76 -4.51
N GLY A 46 -1.98 -6.28 -3.64
CA GLY A 46 -3.35 -6.70 -3.90
C GLY A 46 -3.93 -6.16 -5.20
N SER A 47 -4.61 -5.04 -5.09
CA SER A 47 -5.22 -4.38 -6.24
C SER A 47 -4.29 -3.37 -6.92
N SER A 48 -3.18 -2.98 -6.28
CA SER A 48 -2.26 -1.94 -6.74
C SER A 48 -1.32 -2.37 -7.86
N VAL A 49 -1.09 -3.68 -8.06
CA VAL A 49 -0.17 -4.17 -9.11
C VAL A 49 -0.72 -3.96 -10.53
N LEU A 50 -2.04 -4.05 -10.71
CA LEU A 50 -2.69 -4.01 -12.03
C LEU A 50 -2.59 -2.64 -12.74
N PRO A 51 -2.60 -1.51 -12.01
CA PRO A 51 -2.38 -0.17 -12.60
C PRO A 51 -0.91 0.24 -12.78
N MET A 52 0.07 -0.51 -12.26
CA MET A 52 1.49 -0.13 -12.41
C MET A 52 1.95 0.02 -13.87
N PRO A 53 1.52 -0.82 -14.83
CA PRO A 53 1.81 -0.63 -16.25
C PRO A 53 1.34 0.73 -16.79
N TYR A 54 0.14 1.15 -16.40
CA TYR A 54 -0.43 2.44 -16.77
C TYR A 54 0.40 3.60 -16.21
N ALA A 55 0.80 3.52 -14.94
CA ALA A 55 1.65 4.55 -14.35
C ALA A 55 3.01 4.67 -15.09
N MET A 56 3.59 3.54 -15.48
CA MET A 56 4.88 3.52 -16.18
C MET A 56 4.78 3.95 -17.64
N SER A 57 3.70 3.63 -18.36
CA SER A 57 3.53 4.06 -19.75
C SER A 57 3.46 5.59 -19.89
N HIS A 58 2.92 6.28 -18.89
CA HIS A 58 2.85 7.75 -18.84
C HIS A 58 4.11 8.43 -18.28
N THR A 59 4.82 7.80 -17.32
CA THR A 59 6.04 8.39 -16.72
C THR A 59 7.31 8.10 -17.51
N GLY A 60 7.34 7.03 -18.29
CA GLY A 60 8.54 6.50 -18.95
C GLY A 60 9.34 5.57 -18.05
N ALA A 61 10.20 4.73 -18.65
CA ALA A 61 10.86 3.63 -17.93
C ALA A 61 11.81 4.12 -16.82
N ALA A 62 12.80 4.95 -17.16
CA ALA A 62 13.81 5.38 -16.20
C ALA A 62 13.22 6.21 -15.05
N ILE A 63 12.33 7.15 -15.36
CA ILE A 63 11.73 8.04 -14.34
C ILE A 63 10.70 7.31 -13.51
N GLY A 64 9.88 6.45 -14.13
CA GLY A 64 8.96 5.56 -13.42
C GLY A 64 9.71 4.70 -12.40
N LEU A 65 10.77 3.99 -12.83
CA LEU A 65 11.59 3.15 -11.94
C LEU A 65 12.31 3.95 -10.85
N ALA A 66 12.90 5.11 -11.18
CA ALA A 66 13.57 5.95 -10.21
C ALA A 66 12.60 6.51 -9.15
N THR A 67 11.42 6.94 -9.58
CA THR A 67 10.35 7.40 -8.68
C THR A 67 9.87 6.26 -7.80
N MET A 68 9.67 5.08 -8.39
CA MET A 68 9.24 3.90 -7.66
C MET A 68 10.24 3.50 -6.57
N LEU A 69 11.53 3.52 -6.89
CA LEU A 69 12.62 3.30 -5.93
C LEU A 69 12.63 4.36 -4.83
N LEU A 70 12.50 5.65 -5.18
CA LEU A 70 12.46 6.74 -4.21
C LEU A 70 11.26 6.61 -3.25
N VAL A 71 10.07 6.34 -3.78
CA VAL A 71 8.85 6.14 -2.98
C VAL A 71 9.01 4.91 -2.09
N ALA A 72 9.55 3.80 -2.60
CA ALA A 72 9.79 2.60 -1.80
C ALA A 72 10.75 2.87 -0.63
N LEU A 73 11.87 3.58 -0.86
CA LEU A 73 12.82 3.96 0.19
C LEU A 73 12.19 4.90 1.24
N CYS A 74 11.39 5.88 0.79
CA CYS A 74 10.69 6.80 1.67
C CYS A 74 9.62 6.08 2.51
N ASN A 75 8.87 5.14 1.93
CA ASN A 75 7.86 4.36 2.65
C ASN A 75 8.47 3.34 3.61
N ASP A 76 9.57 2.71 3.23
CA ASP A 76 10.34 1.85 4.13
C ASP A 76 10.82 2.62 5.37
N PHE A 77 11.42 3.79 5.13
CA PHE A 77 11.90 4.66 6.20
C PHE A 77 10.78 5.13 7.16
N THR A 78 9.67 5.64 6.62
CA THR A 78 8.53 6.09 7.43
C THR A 78 7.82 4.96 8.14
N SER A 79 7.78 3.76 7.55
CA SER A 79 7.28 2.55 8.22
C SER A 79 8.16 2.22 9.42
N MET A 80 9.49 2.31 9.31
CA MET A 80 10.40 2.11 10.44
C MET A 80 10.22 3.16 11.54
N LEU A 81 10.00 4.43 11.19
CA LEU A 81 9.67 5.45 12.19
C LEU A 81 8.43 5.04 12.99
N MET A 82 7.41 4.53 12.31
CA MET A 82 6.18 4.13 12.96
C MET A 82 6.32 2.84 13.78
N VAL A 83 7.05 1.83 13.31
CA VAL A 83 7.39 0.63 14.13
C VAL A 83 8.04 1.10 15.43
N ASN A 84 9.04 1.96 15.33
CA ASN A 84 9.76 2.45 16.50
C ASN A 84 8.84 3.23 17.44
N ASN A 85 7.99 4.11 16.92
CA ASN A 85 7.03 4.86 17.73
C ASN A 85 6.03 3.94 18.44
N ALA A 86 5.50 2.92 17.76
CA ALA A 86 4.53 1.98 18.33
C ALA A 86 5.14 1.14 19.47
N TYR A 87 6.33 0.56 19.25
CA TYR A 87 7.00 -0.26 20.27
C TYR A 87 7.50 0.55 21.47
N GLU A 88 7.88 1.82 21.28
CA GLU A 88 8.35 2.65 22.38
C GLU A 88 7.23 3.24 23.23
N THR A 89 6.10 3.58 22.59
CA THR A 89 4.93 4.10 23.31
C THR A 89 4.04 2.98 23.85
N GLY A 90 4.20 1.75 23.33
CA GLY A 90 3.28 0.63 23.60
C GLY A 90 1.89 0.84 22.99
N LEU A 91 1.74 1.79 22.07
CA LEU A 91 0.47 2.12 21.43
C LEU A 91 0.36 1.42 20.07
N ASP A 92 -0.74 0.72 19.87
CA ASP A 92 -0.98 -0.18 18.75
C ASP A 92 -2.07 0.32 17.78
N SER A 93 -2.39 1.62 17.84
CA SER A 93 -3.35 2.27 16.94
C SER A 93 -2.91 3.69 16.54
N TYR A 94 -3.26 4.10 15.32
CA TYR A 94 -2.96 5.45 14.81
C TYR A 94 -3.63 6.55 15.64
N GLU A 95 -4.85 6.29 16.07
CA GLU A 95 -5.66 7.19 16.86
C GLU A 95 -5.07 7.41 18.25
N SER A 96 -4.54 6.33 18.83
CA SER A 96 -3.90 6.37 20.14
C SER A 96 -2.56 7.11 20.08
N LEU A 97 -1.76 6.86 19.03
CA LEU A 97 -0.53 7.62 18.76
C LEU A 97 -0.82 9.10 18.52
N ALA A 98 -1.85 9.42 17.74
CA ALA A 98 -2.27 10.80 17.49
C ALA A 98 -2.77 11.52 18.74
N LEU A 99 -3.54 10.81 19.58
CA LEU A 99 -4.00 11.32 20.88
C LEU A 99 -2.81 11.63 21.80
N TRP A 100 -1.83 10.74 21.85
CA TRP A 100 -0.61 10.93 22.63
C TRP A 100 0.26 12.08 22.10
N ALA A 101 0.40 12.21 20.78
CA ALA A 101 1.28 13.19 20.15
C ALA A 101 0.73 14.64 20.14
N GLY A 102 -0.60 14.83 20.08
CA GLY A 102 -1.17 16.18 19.98
C GLY A 102 -2.61 16.33 20.49
N GLY A 103 -3.11 15.35 21.24
CA GLY A 103 -4.38 15.46 21.93
C GLY A 103 -5.61 15.16 21.07
N PRO A 104 -6.82 15.45 21.60
CA PRO A 104 -8.08 14.99 21.01
C PRO A 104 -8.36 15.51 19.60
N LYS A 105 -7.97 16.74 19.28
CA LYS A 105 -8.17 17.33 17.94
C LYS A 105 -7.39 16.56 16.88
N TRP A 106 -6.13 16.24 17.17
CA TRP A 106 -5.25 15.47 16.29
C TRP A 106 -5.72 14.02 16.13
N LYS A 107 -6.29 13.43 17.19
CA LYS A 107 -6.95 12.12 17.11
C LYS A 107 -8.07 12.11 16.07
N VAL A 108 -9.01 13.05 16.14
CA VAL A 108 -10.15 13.11 15.20
C VAL A 108 -9.68 13.36 13.76
N PHE A 109 -8.73 14.29 13.57
CA PHE A 109 -8.15 14.55 12.25
C PHE A 109 -7.50 13.31 11.64
N THR A 110 -6.71 12.59 12.44
CA THR A 110 -6.05 11.35 12.03
C THR A 110 -7.08 10.28 11.69
N GLN A 111 -8.13 10.12 12.50
CA GLN A 111 -9.21 9.17 12.27
C GLN A 111 -9.91 9.42 10.92
N VAL A 112 -10.34 10.64 10.67
CA VAL A 112 -11.06 11.00 9.43
C VAL A 112 -10.17 10.74 8.21
N THR A 113 -8.91 11.18 8.26
CA THR A 113 -7.98 11.02 7.14
C THR A 113 -7.61 9.55 6.90
N LEU A 114 -7.43 8.78 7.97
CA LEU A 114 -7.15 7.34 7.89
C LEU A 114 -8.32 6.56 7.28
N ILE A 115 -9.56 6.86 7.69
CA ILE A 115 -10.75 6.24 7.12
C ILE A 115 -10.88 6.58 5.63
N ALA A 116 -10.67 7.86 5.26
CA ALA A 116 -10.69 8.29 3.86
C ALA A 116 -9.63 7.56 3.01
N LEU A 117 -8.40 7.44 3.53
CA LEU A 117 -7.33 6.68 2.88
C LEU A 117 -7.73 5.21 2.68
N LEU A 118 -8.20 4.55 3.73
CA LEU A 118 -8.50 3.12 3.71
C LEU A 118 -9.71 2.78 2.84
N TRP A 119 -10.59 3.74 2.57
CA TRP A 119 -11.72 3.53 1.67
C TRP A 119 -11.29 3.31 0.21
N GLY A 120 -10.29 4.05 -0.24
CA GLY A 120 -9.79 4.04 -1.62
C GLY A 120 -9.36 2.65 -2.14
N PRO A 121 -8.42 1.95 -1.48
CA PRO A 121 -8.02 0.59 -1.81
C PRO A 121 -9.19 -0.38 -1.89
N ASN A 122 -10.15 -0.23 -0.97
CA ASN A 122 -11.32 -1.10 -0.88
C ASN A 122 -12.28 -0.89 -2.05
N SER A 123 -12.59 0.35 -2.43
CA SER A 123 -13.45 0.63 -3.58
C SER A 123 -12.74 0.38 -4.92
N GLY A 124 -11.47 0.76 -5.04
CA GLY A 124 -10.68 0.53 -6.26
C GLY A 124 -10.43 -0.95 -6.53
N GLY A 125 -10.19 -1.75 -5.48
CA GLY A 125 -10.00 -3.20 -5.63
C GLY A 125 -11.26 -3.91 -6.13
N LEU A 126 -12.44 -3.47 -5.66
CA LEU A 126 -13.72 -3.95 -6.19
C LEU A 126 -13.93 -3.51 -7.64
N SER A 127 -13.60 -2.27 -8.00
CA SER A 127 -13.70 -1.77 -9.38
C SER A 127 -12.83 -2.60 -10.34
N LEU A 128 -11.56 -2.88 -9.99
CA LEU A 128 -10.68 -3.75 -10.78
C LEU A 128 -11.22 -5.19 -10.91
N MET A 129 -11.86 -5.70 -9.85
CA MET A 129 -12.53 -7.00 -9.90
C MET A 129 -13.71 -6.98 -10.90
N GLY A 130 -14.42 -5.86 -11.01
CA GLY A 130 -15.44 -5.63 -12.03
C GLY A 130 -14.88 -5.63 -13.46
N ASP A 131 -13.74 -4.99 -13.68
CA ASP A 131 -13.10 -4.96 -15.00
C ASP A 131 -12.63 -6.37 -15.43
N VAL A 132 -12.00 -7.11 -14.52
CA VAL A 132 -11.58 -8.51 -14.78
C VAL A 132 -12.80 -9.39 -15.05
N ALA A 133 -13.87 -9.20 -14.28
CA ALA A 133 -15.13 -9.90 -14.49
C ALA A 133 -15.76 -9.61 -15.85
N GLN A 134 -15.71 -8.36 -16.32
CA GLN A 134 -16.23 -7.98 -17.63
C GLN A 134 -15.48 -8.71 -18.75
N VAL A 135 -14.14 -8.72 -18.70
CA VAL A 135 -13.31 -9.44 -19.68
C VAL A 135 -13.61 -10.95 -19.69
N MET A 136 -13.91 -11.53 -18.53
CA MET A 136 -14.35 -12.92 -18.43
C MET A 136 -15.73 -13.15 -19.07
N CYS A 137 -16.70 -12.26 -18.81
CA CYS A 137 -18.03 -12.34 -19.41
C CYS A 137 -17.97 -12.20 -20.94
N ASP A 138 -17.19 -11.23 -21.43
CA ASP A 138 -17.02 -10.98 -22.87
C ASP A 138 -16.42 -12.20 -23.58
N ARG A 139 -15.42 -12.86 -22.98
CA ARG A 139 -14.81 -14.06 -23.55
C ARG A 139 -15.67 -15.32 -23.40
N ALA A 140 -16.48 -15.41 -22.33
CA ALA A 140 -17.36 -16.56 -22.10
C ALA A 140 -18.61 -16.55 -22.98
N PHE A 141 -19.17 -15.36 -23.26
CA PHE A 141 -20.43 -15.20 -23.98
C PHE A 141 -20.28 -14.55 -25.37
N GLY A 142 -19.17 -13.86 -25.66
CA GLY A 142 -18.94 -13.12 -26.91
C GLY A 142 -18.57 -13.95 -28.13
N ASN A 143 -18.26 -15.24 -27.96
CA ASN A 143 -18.26 -16.22 -29.06
C ASN A 143 -19.44 -17.17 -28.84
N PRO A 144 -20.61 -16.96 -29.48
CA PRO A 144 -21.60 -18.02 -29.52
C PRO A 144 -20.92 -19.20 -30.23
N PRO A 145 -20.78 -20.37 -29.58
CA PRO A 145 -20.48 -21.56 -30.36
C PRO A 145 -21.62 -21.69 -31.35
N THR A 146 -21.33 -21.58 -32.65
CA THR A 146 -22.19 -22.21 -33.64
C THR A 146 -22.39 -23.63 -33.15
N LEU A 147 -23.63 -23.96 -32.76
CA LEU A 147 -24.05 -25.22 -32.17
C LEU A 147 -23.68 -26.46 -33.02
N GLY A 148 -23.05 -26.29 -34.19
CA GLY A 148 -22.43 -27.36 -34.97
C GLY A 148 -21.18 -27.98 -34.35
N HIS A 149 -20.36 -27.22 -33.59
CA HIS A 149 -19.11 -27.77 -33.02
C HIS A 149 -19.31 -28.58 -31.74
N PHE A 150 -20.51 -28.50 -31.13
CA PHE A 150 -20.92 -29.34 -29.99
C PHE A 150 -21.58 -30.65 -30.45
N PHE A 151 -22.11 -30.70 -31.69
CA PHE A 151 -22.83 -31.86 -32.25
C PHE A 151 -22.14 -32.56 -33.44
N GLY A 152 -20.91 -32.17 -33.81
CA GLY A 152 -20.09 -32.93 -34.77
C GLY A 152 -20.68 -33.01 -36.19
N LEU A 153 -21.34 -31.95 -36.67
CA LEU A 153 -21.81 -31.87 -38.06
C LEU A 153 -20.78 -31.15 -38.94
N PRO A 154 -20.52 -31.63 -40.18
CA PRO A 154 -19.47 -31.11 -41.03
C PRO A 154 -19.79 -29.69 -41.53
N THR A 155 -18.82 -28.79 -41.46
CA THR A 155 -18.90 -27.44 -42.00
C THR A 155 -18.63 -27.46 -43.51
N SER A 156 -19.58 -26.98 -44.31
CA SER A 156 -19.33 -26.66 -45.72
C SER A 156 -18.46 -25.41 -45.83
N ASN A 157 -17.29 -25.57 -46.46
CA ASN A 157 -16.48 -24.45 -46.93
C ASN A 157 -17.28 -23.64 -47.96
N SER A 158 -17.38 -22.33 -47.76
CA SER A 158 -17.61 -21.40 -48.85
C SER A 158 -16.43 -20.43 -48.92
N SER A 159 -15.40 -20.89 -49.63
CA SER A 159 -14.48 -20.04 -50.37
C SER A 159 -15.26 -19.30 -51.46
N SER A 160 -15.26 -17.97 -51.44
CA SER A 160 -15.55 -17.16 -52.63
C SER A 160 -14.43 -16.14 -52.84
N SER A 161 -13.82 -16.28 -54.01
CA SER A 161 -12.69 -15.54 -54.56
C SER A 161 -13.14 -14.31 -55.35
N ASN A 162 -12.35 -13.23 -55.27
CA ASN A 162 -12.07 -12.17 -56.24
C ASN A 162 -13.22 -11.32 -56.85
N SER A 163 -13.11 -10.00 -56.70
CA SER A 163 -12.81 -9.11 -57.84
C SER A 163 -12.38 -7.69 -57.42
N THR A 164 -11.31 -7.26 -58.07
CA THR A 164 -10.74 -5.92 -58.29
C THR A 164 -11.69 -4.71 -58.14
N ILE A 165 -11.35 -3.79 -57.23
CA ILE A 165 -11.47 -2.34 -57.46
C ILE A 165 -10.15 -1.67 -57.08
N THR A 166 -9.70 -0.86 -58.02
CA THR A 166 -8.49 -0.07 -58.13
C THR A 166 -8.22 0.89 -56.97
N ALA A 167 -6.93 1.10 -56.71
CA ALA A 167 -6.39 2.11 -55.81
C ALA A 167 -6.79 3.54 -56.20
N ALA A 168 -7.33 4.30 -55.25
CA ALA A 168 -7.12 5.75 -55.07
C ALA A 168 -7.81 6.22 -53.78
N GLY A 169 -7.02 6.75 -52.82
CA GLY A 169 -7.51 7.64 -51.76
C GLY A 169 -8.15 7.00 -50.52
N ALA A 170 -7.33 6.66 -49.51
CA ALA A 170 -7.83 6.46 -48.14
C ALA A 170 -6.73 6.78 -47.08
N THR A 171 -6.10 7.94 -47.21
CA THR A 171 -5.37 8.60 -46.12
C THR A 171 -6.27 9.68 -45.51
N SER A 172 -7.36 9.29 -44.84
CA SER A 172 -8.18 10.18 -43.97
C SER A 172 -9.39 9.45 -43.37
N ALA A 173 -9.19 8.48 -42.46
CA ALA A 173 -10.30 7.91 -41.69
C ALA A 173 -9.87 7.27 -40.35
N PHE A 174 -8.81 7.79 -39.71
CA PHE A 174 -8.43 7.39 -38.35
C PHE A 174 -8.16 8.59 -37.42
N SER A 175 -8.78 9.74 -37.73
CA SER A 175 -8.55 11.03 -37.08
C SER A 175 -9.79 11.63 -36.40
N ALA A 176 -10.85 10.86 -36.15
CA ALA A 176 -12.07 11.43 -35.56
C ALA A 176 -12.78 10.44 -34.64
N ALA A 177 -12.22 10.20 -33.45
CA ALA A 177 -12.98 9.69 -32.31
C ALA A 177 -12.24 9.93 -30.98
N TYR A 178 -11.75 11.15 -30.73
CA TYR A 178 -11.47 11.61 -29.37
C TYR A 178 -11.58 13.13 -29.37
N SER A 179 -12.73 13.65 -28.93
CA SER A 179 -12.83 15.02 -28.42
C SER A 179 -12.90 14.97 -26.89
N PRO A 180 -12.21 15.89 -26.21
CA PRO A 180 -12.09 15.88 -24.76
C PRO A 180 -13.21 16.73 -24.10
N VAL A 181 -13.43 16.43 -22.82
CA VAL A 181 -14.13 17.23 -21.80
C VAL A 181 -15.67 17.28 -21.84
N GLY A 182 -16.25 16.85 -20.72
CA GLY A 182 -17.61 17.17 -20.28
C GLY A 182 -17.59 17.38 -18.76
N SER A 183 -17.83 18.62 -18.37
CA SER A 183 -17.80 19.23 -17.04
C SER A 183 -18.76 18.62 -16.02
N PHE A 184 -18.36 18.67 -14.74
CA PHE A 184 -19.24 18.57 -13.58
C PHE A 184 -20.18 19.77 -13.57
N ASP A 185 -21.45 19.57 -13.93
CA ASP A 185 -22.54 20.40 -13.41
C ASP A 185 -23.85 19.61 -13.41
N SER A 186 -24.53 19.68 -12.27
CA SER A 186 -25.96 19.42 -12.05
C SER A 186 -26.46 17.98 -11.97
N PHE A 187 -26.81 17.61 -10.74
CA PHE A 187 -27.80 16.60 -10.36
C PHE A 187 -29.15 16.88 -11.08
N ALA A 188 -29.46 16.18 -12.17
CA ALA A 188 -30.84 15.89 -12.64
C ALA A 188 -30.85 15.11 -13.97
N GLY A 189 -31.44 13.90 -13.96
CA GLY A 189 -32.24 13.36 -15.06
C GLY A 189 -31.58 13.05 -16.42
N ALA A 190 -31.60 11.75 -16.75
CA ALA A 190 -31.80 11.15 -18.08
C ALA A 190 -30.59 10.69 -18.93
N ALA A 191 -30.68 9.40 -19.30
CA ALA A 191 -30.35 8.78 -20.59
C ALA A 191 -28.90 8.90 -21.12
N ALA A 192 -28.05 7.95 -20.72
CA ALA A 192 -26.77 7.69 -21.38
C ALA A 192 -26.97 6.83 -22.65
N ALA A 193 -26.76 7.46 -23.81
CA ALA A 193 -26.69 6.81 -25.10
C ALA A 193 -25.32 6.13 -25.30
N ALA A 194 -25.37 4.80 -25.38
CA ALA A 194 -24.58 3.89 -26.21
C ALA A 194 -23.15 4.31 -26.65
N ALA A 195 -22.13 3.74 -25.98
CA ALA A 195 -20.86 3.40 -26.62
C ALA A 195 -20.92 1.91 -27.02
N VAL A 196 -21.17 1.64 -28.30
CA VAL A 196 -21.29 0.30 -28.87
C VAL A 196 -19.89 -0.26 -29.14
N SER A 197 -19.58 -1.40 -28.51
CA SER A 197 -18.41 -2.24 -28.80
C SER A 197 -18.43 -2.69 -30.28
N PRO A 198 -17.28 -2.73 -31.00
CA PRO A 198 -17.22 -3.08 -32.42
C PRO A 198 -17.58 -4.54 -32.75
N TYR A 199 -18.07 -5.32 -31.77
CA TYR A 199 -18.55 -6.70 -31.94
C TYR A 199 -20.07 -6.85 -32.06
N ALA A 200 -20.83 -5.75 -32.07
CA ALA A 200 -22.30 -5.76 -32.06
C ALA A 200 -23.00 -6.00 -33.42
N SER A 201 -22.42 -6.78 -34.35
CA SER A 201 -23.08 -7.03 -35.66
C SER A 201 -23.97 -8.27 -35.71
N TRP A 202 -24.06 -9.08 -34.65
CA TRP A 202 -24.79 -10.36 -34.67
C TRP A 202 -25.72 -10.63 -33.48
N VAL A 203 -25.86 -9.68 -32.54
CA VAL A 203 -26.85 -9.79 -31.45
C VAL A 203 -28.00 -8.84 -31.76
N PRO A 204 -29.22 -9.33 -32.02
CA PRO A 204 -30.34 -8.44 -32.33
C PRO A 204 -30.59 -7.48 -31.16
N ASP A 205 -30.67 -6.18 -31.49
CA ASP A 205 -30.81 -5.06 -30.55
C ASP A 205 -31.99 -5.17 -29.56
N SER A 206 -32.94 -6.07 -29.86
CA SER A 206 -34.11 -6.38 -29.04
C SER A 206 -33.80 -7.19 -27.77
N LEU A 207 -32.69 -7.95 -27.73
CA LEU A 207 -32.26 -8.69 -26.53
C LEU A 207 -31.44 -7.83 -25.56
N LEU A 208 -30.68 -6.87 -26.10
CA LEU A 208 -29.86 -5.92 -25.33
C LEU A 208 -30.70 -4.85 -24.60
N HIS A 209 -31.89 -4.51 -25.12
CA HIS A 209 -32.83 -3.59 -24.47
C HIS A 209 -33.70 -4.21 -23.36
N SER A 210 -33.59 -5.54 -23.13
CA SER A 210 -34.17 -6.12 -21.92
C SER A 210 -33.25 -5.80 -20.73
N THR A 211 -33.67 -4.80 -19.95
CA THR A 211 -32.94 -4.17 -18.83
C THR A 211 -32.40 -5.11 -17.75
N ASN A 212 -32.72 -6.41 -17.80
CA ASN A 212 -32.28 -7.41 -16.82
C ASN A 212 -31.02 -8.20 -17.23
N LEU A 213 -30.65 -8.27 -18.53
CA LEU A 213 -29.51 -9.06 -18.99
C LEU A 213 -28.24 -8.24 -19.27
N GLY A 214 -28.36 -6.97 -19.66
CA GLY A 214 -27.21 -6.09 -19.92
C GLY A 214 -26.33 -5.87 -18.67
N TRP A 215 -26.96 -5.80 -17.50
CA TRP A 215 -26.27 -5.76 -16.20
C TRP A 215 -25.43 -7.03 -15.93
N LEU A 216 -25.90 -8.19 -16.39
CA LEU A 216 -25.21 -9.47 -16.22
C LEU A 216 -23.99 -9.59 -17.15
N LEU A 217 -24.09 -8.99 -18.34
CA LEU A 217 -23.04 -8.98 -19.36
C LEU A 217 -21.95 -7.93 -19.06
N ASN A 218 -22.27 -6.84 -18.39
CA ASN A 218 -21.32 -5.75 -18.05
C ASN A 218 -20.31 -6.08 -16.92
N GLY A 219 -20.14 -7.34 -16.51
CA GLY A 219 -19.20 -7.75 -15.44
C GLY A 219 -19.55 -7.30 -14.01
N GLN A 220 -20.35 -6.25 -13.85
CA GLN A 220 -20.78 -5.70 -12.58
C GLN A 220 -21.60 -6.69 -11.74
N ALA A 221 -22.43 -7.52 -12.39
CA ALA A 221 -23.16 -8.60 -11.70
C ALA A 221 -22.21 -9.62 -11.06
N LEU A 222 -21.20 -10.04 -11.82
CA LEU A 222 -20.22 -11.00 -11.33
C LEU A 222 -19.37 -10.39 -10.21
N MET A 223 -19.02 -9.10 -10.29
CA MET A 223 -18.39 -8.35 -9.20
C MET A 223 -19.23 -8.38 -7.92
N VAL A 224 -20.53 -8.08 -8.00
CA VAL A 224 -21.43 -8.11 -6.82
C VAL A 224 -21.55 -9.52 -6.25
N ILE A 225 -21.72 -10.52 -7.11
CA ILE A 225 -21.79 -11.94 -6.70
C ILE A 225 -20.50 -12.34 -5.98
N MET A 226 -19.33 -12.02 -6.54
CA MET A 226 -18.03 -12.31 -5.91
C MET A 226 -17.84 -11.54 -4.62
N THR A 227 -18.34 -10.32 -4.51
CA THR A 227 -18.29 -9.54 -3.28
C THR A 227 -19.10 -10.21 -2.16
N ILE A 228 -20.29 -10.73 -2.47
CA ILE A 228 -21.17 -11.38 -1.50
C ILE A 228 -20.65 -12.78 -1.12
N ILE A 229 -20.21 -13.57 -2.11
CA ILE A 229 -19.87 -14.99 -1.93
C ILE A 229 -18.41 -15.18 -1.46
N ALA A 230 -17.49 -14.34 -1.89
CA ALA A 230 -16.07 -14.45 -1.53
C ALA A 230 -15.63 -13.34 -0.57
N VAL A 231 -15.73 -12.07 -0.96
CA VAL A 231 -15.12 -10.96 -0.20
C VAL A 231 -15.73 -10.81 1.19
N TYR A 232 -17.05 -10.82 1.32
CA TYR A 232 -17.74 -10.65 2.61
C TYR A 232 -17.40 -11.76 3.62
N PRO A 233 -17.51 -13.07 3.31
CA PRO A 233 -17.15 -14.12 4.26
C PRO A 233 -15.65 -14.15 4.58
N LEU A 234 -14.77 -13.87 3.61
CA LEU A 234 -13.33 -13.77 3.87
C LEU A 234 -13.03 -12.62 4.84
N SER A 235 -13.70 -11.47 4.68
CA SER A 235 -13.51 -10.29 5.55
C SER A 235 -14.07 -10.49 6.97
N CYS A 236 -15.02 -11.40 7.14
CA CYS A 236 -15.63 -11.70 8.45
C CYS A 236 -14.84 -12.73 9.27
N GLN A 237 -13.76 -13.31 8.74
CA GLN A 237 -12.99 -14.31 9.47
C GLN A 237 -12.26 -13.71 10.67
N LYS A 238 -12.26 -14.48 11.77
CA LYS A 238 -11.82 -14.01 13.10
C LYS A 238 -10.31 -14.07 13.31
N HIS A 239 -9.60 -14.83 12.48
CA HIS A 239 -8.18 -15.09 12.60
C HIS A 239 -7.54 -14.83 11.24
N MET A 240 -6.58 -13.89 11.17
CA MET A 240 -5.81 -13.58 9.96
C MET A 240 -5.03 -14.79 9.41
N ARG A 241 -4.91 -15.87 10.21
CA ARG A 241 -4.18 -17.09 9.86
C ARG A 241 -4.70 -17.87 8.65
N SER A 242 -6.00 -17.77 8.32
CA SER A 242 -6.53 -18.34 7.06
C SER A 242 -6.20 -17.46 5.85
N LEU A 243 -5.99 -16.17 6.08
CA LEU A 243 -5.58 -15.22 5.04
C LEU A 243 -4.08 -15.31 4.76
N GLU A 244 -3.25 -15.71 5.74
CA GLU A 244 -1.82 -15.95 5.56
C GLU A 244 -1.51 -17.00 4.48
N SER A 245 -2.28 -18.09 4.42
CA SER A 245 -2.10 -19.12 3.40
C SER A 245 -2.57 -18.65 2.02
N ALA A 246 -3.71 -17.95 1.96
CA ALA A 246 -4.21 -17.31 0.75
C ALA A 246 -3.25 -16.24 0.21
N ALA A 247 -2.60 -15.50 1.10
CA ALA A 247 -1.61 -14.47 0.78
C ALA A 247 -0.36 -15.04 0.09
N GLY A 248 0.13 -16.20 0.55
CA GLY A 248 1.21 -16.91 -0.11
C GLY A 248 0.89 -17.32 -1.55
N VAL A 249 -0.34 -17.82 -1.78
CA VAL A 249 -0.83 -18.14 -3.14
C VAL A 249 -0.97 -16.88 -3.99
N GLY A 250 -1.48 -15.79 -3.41
CA GLY A 250 -1.61 -14.51 -4.09
C GLY A 250 -0.27 -13.98 -4.62
N LEU A 251 0.80 -14.08 -3.84
CA LEU A 251 2.15 -13.71 -4.28
C LEU A 251 2.61 -14.51 -5.50
N LEU A 252 2.29 -15.81 -5.56
CA LEU A 252 2.60 -16.65 -6.72
C LEU A 252 1.78 -16.25 -7.96
N ILE A 253 0.51 -15.88 -7.79
CA ILE A 253 -0.35 -15.40 -8.89
C ILE A 253 0.22 -14.12 -9.49
N VAL A 254 0.65 -13.17 -8.66
CA VAL A 254 1.28 -11.92 -9.13
C VAL A 254 2.64 -12.19 -9.80
N ALA A 255 3.46 -13.07 -9.22
CA ALA A 255 4.72 -13.46 -9.85
C ALA A 255 4.50 -14.14 -11.21
N ALA A 256 3.46 -14.97 -11.34
CA ALA A 256 3.08 -15.59 -12.60
C ALA A 256 2.58 -14.56 -13.62
N LEU A 257 1.80 -13.55 -13.20
CA LEU A 257 1.43 -12.41 -14.04
C LEU A 257 2.66 -11.67 -14.56
N CYS A 258 3.61 -11.36 -13.68
CA CYS A 258 4.85 -10.68 -14.05
C CYS A 258 5.66 -11.50 -15.06
N GLY A 259 5.77 -12.82 -14.82
CA GLY A 259 6.43 -13.74 -15.75
C GLY A 259 5.72 -13.82 -17.11
N LEU A 260 4.39 -13.82 -17.13
CA LEU A 260 3.60 -13.81 -18.36
C LEU A 260 3.80 -12.52 -19.16
N LEU A 261 3.76 -11.36 -18.49
CA LEU A 261 4.05 -10.06 -19.10
C LEU A 261 5.46 -10.03 -19.69
N GLY A 262 6.46 -10.49 -18.93
CA GLY A 262 7.85 -10.57 -19.38
C GLY A 262 8.03 -11.50 -20.58
N TYR A 263 7.41 -12.69 -20.55
CA TYR A 263 7.45 -13.64 -21.66
C TYR A 263 6.80 -13.08 -22.93
N LYS A 264 5.63 -12.42 -22.81
CA LYS A 264 4.98 -11.79 -23.96
C LYS A 264 5.75 -10.59 -24.50
N ALA A 265 6.22 -9.71 -23.63
CA ALA A 265 7.07 -8.59 -24.04
C ALA A 265 8.33 -9.05 -24.76
N TRP A 266 8.98 -10.11 -24.26
CA TRP A 266 10.16 -10.71 -24.89
C TRP A 266 9.85 -11.34 -26.26
N SER A 267 8.82 -12.20 -26.33
CA SER A 267 8.46 -12.92 -27.56
C SER A 267 7.99 -12.00 -28.69
N GLN A 268 7.43 -10.83 -28.36
CA GLN A 268 7.04 -9.80 -29.32
C GLN A 268 8.14 -8.75 -29.58
N GLY A 269 9.32 -8.89 -28.97
CA GLY A 269 10.45 -7.99 -29.19
C GLY A 269 10.24 -6.57 -28.64
N PHE A 270 9.49 -6.41 -27.55
CA PHE A 270 9.17 -5.12 -26.92
C PHE A 270 8.51 -4.12 -27.88
N PRO A 271 7.24 -4.35 -28.28
CA PRO A 271 6.58 -3.58 -29.33
C PRO A 271 6.52 -2.07 -29.04
N ALA A 272 6.24 -1.67 -27.80
CA ALA A 272 6.15 -0.24 -27.46
C ALA A 272 7.53 0.45 -27.36
N VAL A 273 8.59 -0.32 -27.08
CA VAL A 273 9.97 0.21 -27.07
C VAL A 273 10.47 0.41 -28.49
N THR A 274 10.18 -0.55 -29.38
CA THR A 274 10.58 -0.49 -30.78
C THR A 274 9.81 0.56 -31.57
N SER A 275 8.53 0.78 -31.26
CA SER A 275 7.73 1.86 -31.85
C SER A 275 8.06 3.26 -31.31
N GLY A 276 8.84 3.36 -30.23
CA GLY A 276 9.17 4.64 -29.58
C GLY A 276 8.03 5.22 -28.71
N GLU A 277 6.95 4.46 -28.54
CA GLU A 277 5.80 4.80 -27.70
C GLU A 277 6.13 4.81 -26.20
N PHE A 278 7.05 3.94 -25.79
CA PHE A 278 7.52 3.83 -24.41
C PHE A 278 8.95 4.39 -24.28
N PRO A 279 9.11 5.66 -23.86
CA PRO A 279 10.44 6.26 -23.75
C PRO A 279 11.24 5.64 -22.61
N LEU A 280 12.46 5.19 -22.92
CA LEU A 280 13.36 4.59 -21.94
C LEU A 280 13.99 5.65 -21.02
N TRP A 281 14.41 6.79 -21.58
CA TRP A 281 15.25 7.78 -20.88
C TRP A 281 14.60 9.17 -20.73
N SER A 282 13.59 9.51 -21.54
CA SER A 282 12.97 10.84 -21.50
C SER A 282 11.68 10.85 -20.69
N LEU A 283 11.44 11.94 -19.96
CA LEU A 283 10.13 12.21 -19.37
C LEU A 283 9.13 12.52 -20.47
N ARG A 284 7.98 11.86 -20.43
CA ARG A 284 6.85 12.24 -21.24
C ARG A 284 5.93 13.16 -20.45
N VAL A 285 5.80 14.41 -20.88
CA VAL A 285 4.91 15.37 -20.22
C VAL A 285 3.51 15.24 -20.82
N THR A 286 2.70 14.33 -20.29
CA THR A 286 1.27 14.16 -20.62
C THR A 286 0.37 14.77 -19.54
N ALA A 287 -0.89 15.06 -19.89
CA ALA A 287 -1.89 15.53 -18.93
C ALA A 287 -2.11 14.56 -17.76
N ASP A 288 -1.92 13.25 -18.01
CA ASP A 288 -2.09 12.15 -17.05
C ASP A 288 -0.83 11.82 -16.24
N LEU A 289 0.29 12.52 -16.52
CA LEU A 289 1.54 12.35 -15.77
C LEU A 289 1.38 12.50 -14.22
N PRO A 290 0.63 13.48 -13.71
CA PRO A 290 0.44 13.66 -12.26
C PRO A 290 -0.43 12.54 -11.65
N GLU A 291 -1.39 12.02 -12.42
CA GLU A 291 -2.17 10.85 -12.05
C GLU A 291 -1.26 9.63 -11.87
N ALA A 292 -0.36 9.40 -12.83
CA ALA A 292 0.64 8.34 -12.77
C ALA A 292 1.60 8.49 -11.58
N PHE A 293 2.10 9.70 -11.29
CA PHE A 293 2.94 9.95 -10.11
C PHE A 293 2.21 9.66 -8.80
N SER A 294 0.94 10.05 -8.72
CA SER A 294 0.11 9.78 -7.54
C SER A 294 -0.13 8.28 -7.35
N LEU A 295 -0.37 7.56 -8.44
CA LEU A 295 -0.54 6.11 -8.44
C LEU A 295 0.73 5.37 -7.97
N LEU A 296 1.92 5.83 -8.39
CA LEU A 296 3.20 5.34 -7.87
C LEU A 296 3.38 5.66 -6.38
N GLY A 297 2.94 6.85 -5.93
CA GLY A 297 2.93 7.25 -4.53
C GLY A 297 2.01 6.38 -3.66
N PHE A 298 0.87 5.96 -4.22
CA PHE A 298 -0.05 5.02 -3.60
C PHE A 298 0.55 3.61 -3.51
N ALA A 299 1.24 3.12 -4.54
CA ALA A 299 1.66 1.73 -4.69
C ALA A 299 2.28 1.06 -3.45
N PHE A 300 3.07 1.80 -2.66
CA PHE A 300 3.83 1.25 -1.54
C PHE A 300 3.21 1.49 -0.16
N TYR A 301 2.01 2.07 -0.06
CA TYR A 301 1.46 2.42 1.25
C TYR A 301 1.32 1.17 2.12
N LEU A 302 1.94 1.17 3.29
CA LEU A 302 1.99 0.00 4.18
C LEU A 302 1.64 0.37 5.62
N GLN A 303 1.88 1.62 5.98
CA GLN A 303 1.88 2.09 7.34
C GLN A 303 0.53 1.84 8.07
N PRO A 304 -0.65 2.14 7.51
CA PRO A 304 -1.92 1.87 8.20
C PRO A 304 -2.19 0.36 8.42
N LEU A 305 -1.58 -0.51 7.61
CA LEU A 305 -1.76 -1.96 7.65
C LEU A 305 -0.98 -2.62 8.79
N MET A 306 0.09 -1.97 9.26
CA MET A 306 1.01 -2.55 10.24
C MET A 306 0.46 -2.53 11.67
N MET A 307 -0.33 -1.53 12.04
CA MET A 307 -0.78 -1.36 13.43
C MET A 307 -1.65 -2.54 13.93
N PRO A 308 -2.60 -3.06 13.14
CA PRO A 308 -3.33 -4.26 13.54
C PRO A 308 -2.44 -5.52 13.64
N ILE A 309 -1.40 -5.63 12.82
CA ILE A 309 -0.45 -6.75 12.82
C ILE A 309 0.44 -6.74 14.07
N ILE A 310 0.79 -5.57 14.61
CA ILE A 310 1.57 -5.46 15.86
C ILE A 310 0.91 -6.24 17.00
N ARG A 311 -0.43 -6.25 17.07
CA ARG A 311 -1.20 -7.00 18.09
C ARG A 311 -1.07 -8.53 17.97
N GLU A 312 -0.69 -9.02 16.80
CA GLU A 312 -0.51 -10.45 16.52
C GLU A 312 0.95 -10.90 16.68
N MET A 313 1.89 -9.95 16.76
CA MET A 313 3.32 -10.22 16.89
C MET A 313 3.70 -10.55 18.34
N PRO A 314 4.76 -11.37 18.55
CA PRO A 314 5.31 -11.61 19.88
C PRO A 314 5.71 -10.30 20.57
N GLU A 315 5.49 -10.23 21.89
CA GLU A 315 5.92 -9.06 22.66
C GLU A 315 7.45 -8.90 22.67
N GLY A 316 7.89 -7.65 22.81
CA GLY A 316 9.31 -7.32 22.95
C GLY A 316 10.07 -7.20 21.61
N ARG A 317 11.39 -7.41 21.68
CA ARG A 317 12.32 -7.14 20.57
C ARG A 317 12.18 -8.11 19.42
N THR A 318 11.87 -9.37 19.71
CA THR A 318 11.72 -10.41 18.69
C THR A 318 10.58 -10.07 17.74
N GLY A 319 9.44 -9.60 18.26
CA GLY A 319 8.34 -9.11 17.42
C GLY A 319 8.71 -7.86 16.63
N ARG A 320 9.36 -6.88 17.27
CA ARG A 320 9.81 -5.65 16.59
C ARG A 320 10.75 -5.94 15.42
N ASN A 321 11.75 -6.80 15.65
CA ASN A 321 12.75 -7.14 14.64
C ASN A 321 12.14 -7.99 13.52
N ALA A 322 11.27 -8.96 13.85
CA ALA A 322 10.54 -9.74 12.85
C ALA A 322 9.62 -8.85 11.99
N LEU A 323 8.91 -7.90 12.60
CA LEU A 323 8.04 -6.96 11.91
C LEU A 323 8.85 -6.01 11.01
N SER A 324 9.93 -5.43 11.53
CA SER A 324 10.83 -4.57 10.77
C SER A 324 11.45 -5.32 9.58
N ALA A 325 11.95 -6.54 9.80
CA ALA A 325 12.47 -7.37 8.72
C ALA A 325 11.39 -7.70 7.68
N ALA A 326 10.16 -7.99 8.10
CA ALA A 326 9.04 -8.27 7.20
C ALA A 326 8.69 -7.04 6.35
N VAL A 327 8.67 -5.83 6.93
CA VAL A 327 8.46 -4.58 6.19
C VAL A 327 9.56 -4.39 5.14
N HIS A 328 10.84 -4.50 5.54
CA HIS A 328 11.97 -4.34 4.61
C HIS A 328 11.91 -5.35 3.46
N ALA A 329 11.68 -6.63 3.80
CA ALA A 329 11.58 -7.69 2.81
C ALA A 329 10.38 -7.50 1.86
N SER A 330 9.24 -7.03 2.36
CA SER A 330 8.05 -6.79 1.55
C SER A 330 8.20 -5.55 0.66
N VAL A 331 8.60 -4.40 1.20
CA VAL A 331 8.65 -3.13 0.47
C VAL A 331 9.82 -3.10 -0.52
N LEU A 332 11.05 -3.32 -0.03
CA LEU A 332 12.27 -3.20 -0.83
C LEU A 332 12.59 -4.49 -1.61
N GLY A 333 12.06 -5.63 -1.16
CA GLY A 333 12.22 -6.91 -1.85
C GLY A 333 11.08 -7.16 -2.83
N SER A 334 10.02 -7.81 -2.37
CA SER A 334 8.99 -8.36 -3.25
C SER A 334 8.12 -7.31 -3.96
N CYS A 335 7.63 -6.28 -3.27
CA CYS A 335 6.77 -5.26 -3.88
C CYS A 335 7.52 -4.45 -4.93
N LEU A 336 8.73 -3.96 -4.60
CA LEU A 336 9.56 -3.20 -5.55
C LEU A 336 9.87 -4.03 -6.79
N VAL A 337 10.27 -5.30 -6.64
CA VAL A 337 10.60 -6.15 -7.79
C VAL A 337 9.36 -6.44 -8.63
N LEU A 338 8.24 -6.82 -8.03
CA LEU A 338 7.04 -7.21 -8.75
C LEU A 338 6.35 -6.03 -9.42
N TYR A 339 6.29 -4.86 -8.77
CA TYR A 339 5.78 -3.65 -9.41
C TYR A 339 6.67 -3.16 -10.55
N ALA A 340 8.00 -3.25 -10.39
CA ALA A 340 8.93 -2.83 -11.45
C ALA A 340 8.79 -3.76 -12.65
N CYS A 341 8.68 -5.07 -12.39
CA CYS A 341 8.50 -6.10 -13.40
C CYS A 341 7.16 -5.93 -14.13
N ALA A 342 6.04 -5.89 -13.40
CA ALA A 342 4.72 -5.69 -13.96
C ALA A 342 4.65 -4.36 -14.74
N GLY A 343 5.07 -3.27 -14.12
CA GLY A 343 5.03 -1.94 -14.70
C GLY A 343 5.88 -1.81 -15.97
N PHE A 344 7.14 -2.26 -15.94
CA PHE A 344 8.03 -2.18 -17.10
C PHE A 344 7.55 -3.07 -18.24
N PHE A 345 7.28 -4.37 -17.98
CA PHE A 345 6.89 -5.28 -19.05
C PHE A 345 5.49 -5.00 -19.58
N GLY A 346 4.56 -4.58 -18.72
CA GLY A 346 3.22 -4.16 -19.14
C GLY A 346 3.25 -2.91 -20.01
N ALA A 347 4.00 -1.88 -19.61
CA ALA A 347 4.17 -0.66 -20.41
C ALA A 347 4.92 -0.93 -21.73
N ALA A 348 5.95 -1.79 -21.70
CA ALA A 348 6.69 -2.17 -22.90
C ALA A 348 5.88 -3.04 -23.89
N LEU A 349 4.83 -3.72 -23.41
CA LEU A 349 3.93 -4.52 -24.23
C LEU A 349 2.81 -3.68 -24.87
N PHE A 350 2.23 -2.73 -24.12
CA PHE A 350 1.01 -2.05 -24.56
C PHE A 350 1.19 -0.55 -24.91
N GLY A 351 2.28 0.09 -24.49
CA GLY A 351 2.58 1.48 -24.86
C GLY A 351 1.47 2.45 -24.48
N HIS A 352 0.98 3.22 -25.46
CA HIS A 352 -0.10 4.19 -25.22
C HIS A 352 -1.46 3.53 -24.94
N SER A 353 -1.63 2.28 -25.33
CA SER A 353 -2.89 1.55 -25.19
C SER A 353 -3.02 0.89 -23.82
N THR A 354 -2.08 1.08 -22.89
CA THR A 354 -2.16 0.49 -21.54
C THR A 354 -3.37 1.04 -20.79
N CYS A 355 -4.30 0.17 -20.38
CA CYS A 355 -5.44 0.55 -19.57
C CYS A 355 -5.02 0.68 -18.09
N GLY A 356 -5.79 1.44 -17.30
CA GLY A 356 -5.62 1.54 -15.85
C GLY A 356 -5.68 0.19 -15.13
N ASN A 357 -6.27 -0.82 -15.77
CA ASN A 357 -6.17 -2.22 -15.39
C ASN A 357 -5.55 -3.04 -16.52
N VAL A 358 -4.32 -3.53 -16.33
CA VAL A 358 -3.61 -4.32 -17.35
C VAL A 358 -4.32 -5.61 -17.76
N MET A 359 -5.22 -6.16 -16.91
CA MET A 359 -6.02 -7.35 -17.27
C MET A 359 -7.01 -7.08 -18.40
N VAL A 360 -7.42 -5.82 -18.60
CA VAL A 360 -8.35 -5.40 -19.66
C VAL A 360 -7.67 -5.40 -21.02
N ASN A 361 -6.36 -5.22 -21.06
CA ASN A 361 -5.55 -5.27 -22.29
C ASN A 361 -5.43 -6.68 -22.90
N ASP A 362 -6.18 -7.67 -22.40
CA ASP A 362 -6.22 -9.05 -22.89
C ASP A 362 -4.82 -9.65 -23.09
N ILE A 363 -4.12 -9.83 -21.97
CA ILE A 363 -2.73 -10.31 -21.95
C ILE A 363 -2.63 -11.73 -22.51
N LEU A 364 -3.70 -12.52 -22.58
CA LEU A 364 -3.62 -13.93 -22.99
C LEU A 364 -3.91 -14.11 -24.49
N GLY A 365 -4.77 -13.30 -25.10
CA GLY A 365 -5.19 -13.50 -26.49
C GLY A 365 -5.79 -14.90 -26.68
N ASP A 366 -5.50 -15.56 -27.81
CA ASP A 366 -5.99 -16.93 -28.11
C ASP A 366 -5.03 -18.04 -27.66
N SER A 367 -3.84 -17.67 -27.15
CA SER A 367 -2.70 -18.56 -26.94
C SER A 367 -2.92 -19.68 -25.91
N LEU A 368 -3.83 -19.50 -24.94
CA LEU A 368 -4.03 -20.40 -23.80
C LEU A 368 -5.33 -21.22 -23.86
N GLY A 369 -6.11 -21.08 -24.94
CA GLY A 369 -7.44 -21.67 -25.05
C GLY A 369 -8.42 -21.19 -23.97
N ARG A 370 -9.69 -21.60 -24.07
CA ARG A 370 -10.75 -21.15 -23.14
C ARG A 370 -10.49 -21.56 -21.68
N LEU A 371 -9.97 -22.76 -21.47
CA LEU A 371 -9.69 -23.28 -20.12
C LEU A 371 -8.53 -22.54 -19.46
N GLY A 372 -7.42 -22.31 -20.17
CA GLY A 372 -6.28 -21.59 -19.62
C GLY A 372 -6.61 -20.13 -19.30
N PHE A 373 -7.40 -19.48 -20.17
CA PHE A 373 -7.94 -18.15 -19.91
C PHE A 373 -8.79 -18.12 -18.62
N GLY A 374 -9.74 -19.04 -18.47
CA GLY A 374 -10.60 -19.12 -17.29
C GLY A 374 -9.84 -19.36 -15.99
N VAL A 375 -8.77 -20.16 -16.02
CA VAL A 375 -7.91 -20.41 -14.86
C VAL A 375 -7.14 -19.16 -14.44
N VAL A 376 -6.51 -18.44 -15.37
CA VAL A 376 -5.70 -17.26 -15.04
C VAL A 376 -6.57 -16.10 -14.56
N TYR A 377 -7.64 -15.77 -15.29
CA TYR A 377 -8.55 -14.69 -14.90
C TYR A 377 -9.34 -15.06 -13.63
N GLY A 378 -9.75 -16.32 -13.46
CA GLY A 378 -10.38 -16.80 -12.24
C GLY A 378 -9.44 -16.75 -11.02
N ALA A 379 -8.17 -17.11 -11.19
CA ALA A 379 -7.16 -16.97 -10.14
C ALA A 379 -6.92 -15.49 -9.78
N MET A 380 -6.88 -14.60 -10.78
CA MET A 380 -6.77 -13.16 -10.54
C MET A 380 -7.99 -12.61 -9.79
N MET A 381 -9.20 -13.03 -10.12
CA MET A 381 -10.42 -12.65 -9.39
C MET A 381 -10.35 -13.08 -7.91
N LEU A 382 -9.90 -14.31 -7.65
CA LEU A 382 -9.74 -14.80 -6.28
C LEU A 382 -8.65 -14.03 -5.52
N TYR A 383 -7.56 -13.67 -6.21
CA TYR A 383 -6.50 -12.83 -5.65
C TYR A 383 -6.99 -11.44 -5.28
N LEU A 384 -7.73 -10.77 -6.17
CA LEU A 384 -8.34 -9.46 -5.90
C LEU A 384 -9.35 -9.54 -4.75
N ALA A 385 -10.14 -10.62 -4.67
CA ALA A 385 -11.05 -10.83 -3.56
C ALA A 385 -10.34 -11.00 -2.21
N ALA A 386 -9.21 -11.73 -2.18
CA ALA A 386 -8.38 -11.88 -1.00
C ALA A 386 -7.68 -10.57 -0.59
N GLY A 387 -7.20 -9.80 -1.57
CA GLY A 387 -6.64 -8.46 -1.37
C GLY A 387 -7.66 -7.49 -0.79
N ALA A 388 -8.89 -7.47 -1.35
CA ALA A 388 -9.99 -6.66 -0.83
C ALA A 388 -10.34 -7.04 0.61
N ALA A 389 -10.36 -8.33 0.95
CA ALA A 389 -10.59 -8.76 2.33
C ALA A 389 -9.46 -8.32 3.28
N ALA A 390 -8.20 -8.35 2.83
CA ALA A 390 -7.06 -7.87 3.61
C ALA A 390 -7.14 -6.36 3.90
N SER A 391 -7.57 -5.55 2.93
CA SER A 391 -7.71 -4.09 3.08
C SER A 391 -8.93 -3.66 3.90
N GLN A 392 -9.97 -4.51 4.00
CA GLN A 392 -11.15 -4.24 4.83
C GLN A 392 -10.85 -4.31 6.34
N TYR A 393 -9.88 -5.13 6.75
CA TYR A 393 -9.60 -5.35 8.18
C TYR A 393 -9.12 -4.06 8.91
N PRO A 394 -8.12 -3.30 8.39
CA PRO A 394 -7.75 -2.01 8.95
C PRO A 394 -8.89 -0.98 8.90
N LEU A 395 -9.71 -0.98 7.83
CA LEU A 395 -10.83 -0.05 7.69
C LEU A 395 -11.87 -0.28 8.79
N ARG A 396 -12.25 -1.54 9.03
CA ARG A 396 -13.15 -1.91 10.12
C ARG A 396 -12.57 -1.52 11.48
N ALA A 397 -11.28 -1.73 11.71
CA ALA A 397 -10.62 -1.35 12.95
C ALA A 397 -10.64 0.17 13.18
N ALA A 398 -10.36 0.97 12.15
CA ALA A 398 -10.40 2.43 12.22
C ALA A 398 -11.82 2.96 12.51
N ILE A 399 -12.84 2.38 11.87
CA ILE A 399 -14.24 2.77 12.05
C ILE A 399 -14.78 2.35 13.42
N ASP A 400 -14.46 1.14 13.89
CA ASP A 400 -14.84 0.71 15.25
C ASP A 400 -14.23 1.63 16.32
N MET A 401 -12.95 2.01 16.14
CA MET A 401 -12.27 2.98 17.00
C MET A 401 -12.88 4.38 16.92
N ALA A 402 -13.40 4.79 15.76
CA ALA A 402 -14.07 6.08 15.58
C ALA A 402 -15.45 6.13 16.24
N LEU A 403 -16.27 5.07 16.11
CA LEU A 403 -17.64 5.02 16.61
C LEU A 403 -17.73 4.80 18.13
N MET A 404 -16.99 3.84 18.66
CA MET A 404 -17.20 3.32 20.03
C MET A 404 -16.01 3.58 20.97
N GLY A 405 -14.87 4.01 20.42
CA GLY A 405 -13.65 4.25 21.16
C GLY A 405 -13.01 2.97 21.75
N ALA A 406 -11.78 3.10 22.24
CA ALA A 406 -10.96 1.96 22.69
C ALA A 406 -11.49 1.19 23.93
N ARG A 407 -12.66 1.55 24.48
CA ARG A 407 -13.15 1.05 25.78
C ARG A 407 -14.15 -0.10 25.67
N VAL A 408 -14.62 -0.45 24.47
CA VAL A 408 -15.65 -1.49 24.30
C VAL A 408 -15.13 -2.65 23.43
N PRO A 409 -14.97 -3.88 23.97
CA PRO A 409 -14.51 -5.02 23.19
C PRO A 409 -15.46 -5.31 22.03
N MET A 410 -14.89 -5.78 20.92
CA MET A 410 -15.63 -5.99 19.67
C MET A 410 -16.47 -7.27 19.73
N THR A 411 -17.79 -7.13 19.73
CA THR A 411 -18.71 -8.24 19.60
C THR A 411 -18.77 -8.73 18.15
N ARG A 412 -18.88 -10.04 17.93
CA ARG A 412 -19.00 -10.64 16.57
C ARG A 412 -20.11 -10.00 15.71
N PRO A 413 -21.35 -9.83 16.19
CA PRO A 413 -22.41 -9.25 15.35
C PRO A 413 -22.13 -7.79 15.00
N ARG A 414 -21.49 -7.03 15.91
CA ARG A 414 -21.06 -5.65 15.62
C ARG A 414 -20.00 -5.61 14.53
N ALA A 415 -18.98 -6.47 14.62
CA ALA A 415 -17.93 -6.57 13.61
C ALA A 415 -18.51 -6.90 12.22
N MET A 416 -19.43 -7.86 12.15
CA MET A 416 -20.11 -8.24 10.90
C MET A 416 -20.97 -7.10 10.35
N CYS A 417 -21.70 -6.38 11.21
CA CYS A 417 -22.53 -5.25 10.79
C CYS A 417 -21.68 -4.10 10.23
N ILE A 418 -20.63 -3.69 10.95
CA ILE A 418 -19.69 -2.66 10.47
C ILE A 418 -19.04 -3.11 9.16
N GLN A 419 -18.64 -4.38 9.05
CA GLN A 419 -18.06 -4.93 7.83
C GLN A 419 -19.04 -4.91 6.65
N GLY A 420 -20.31 -5.27 6.88
CA GLY A 420 -21.34 -5.24 5.86
C GLY A 420 -21.60 -3.82 5.34
N VAL A 421 -21.74 -2.84 6.25
CA VAL A 421 -21.96 -1.43 5.88
C VAL A 421 -20.77 -0.88 5.10
N THR A 422 -19.55 -1.11 5.59
CA THR A 422 -18.32 -0.61 4.94
C THR A 422 -18.09 -1.23 3.57
N LEU A 423 -18.30 -2.54 3.44
CA LEU A 423 -18.22 -3.22 2.15
C LEU A 423 -19.31 -2.74 1.18
N SER A 424 -20.54 -2.52 1.67
CA SER A 424 -21.66 -2.05 0.83
C SER A 424 -21.40 -0.65 0.27
N VAL A 425 -20.87 0.26 1.09
CA VAL A 425 -20.52 1.61 0.62
C VAL A 425 -19.30 1.57 -0.32
N SER A 426 -18.32 0.69 -0.08
CA SER A 426 -17.19 0.47 -1.01
C SER A 426 -17.66 -0.07 -2.36
N LEU A 427 -18.60 -1.02 -2.34
CA LEU A 427 -19.22 -1.60 -3.52
C LEU A 427 -20.05 -0.58 -4.29
N CYS A 428 -20.79 0.28 -3.59
CA CYS A 428 -21.55 1.37 -4.21
C CYS A 428 -20.62 2.32 -4.99
N ILE A 429 -19.50 2.74 -4.38
CA ILE A 429 -18.50 3.60 -5.06
C ILE A 429 -17.90 2.89 -6.28
N ALA A 430 -17.62 1.59 -6.18
CA ALA A 430 -17.10 0.81 -7.31
C ALA A 430 -18.13 0.70 -8.46
N LEU A 431 -19.41 0.54 -8.15
CA LEU A 431 -20.49 0.48 -9.14
C LEU A 431 -20.74 1.82 -9.84
N LEU A 432 -20.53 2.94 -9.13
CA LEU A 432 -20.69 4.29 -9.71
C LEU A 432 -19.56 4.64 -10.69
N ASN A 433 -18.37 4.05 -10.54
CA ASN A 433 -17.19 4.31 -11.36
C ASN A 433 -16.62 3.00 -11.97
N PRO A 434 -17.29 2.38 -12.94
CA PRO A 434 -16.75 1.22 -13.65
C PRO A 434 -15.51 1.61 -14.47
N GLY A 435 -14.45 0.79 -14.48
CA GLY A 435 -13.25 1.02 -15.27
C GLY A 435 -12.44 2.27 -14.91
N GLY A 436 -12.62 2.82 -13.70
CA GLY A 436 -11.96 4.05 -13.25
C GLY A 436 -11.15 3.87 -11.96
N ALA A 437 -10.62 2.68 -11.71
CA ALA A 437 -9.89 2.36 -10.48
C ALA A 437 -8.60 3.18 -10.32
N GLU A 438 -7.91 3.46 -11.43
CA GLU A 438 -6.70 4.29 -11.47
C GLU A 438 -6.95 5.70 -10.92
N LYS A 439 -8.08 6.31 -11.25
CA LYS A 439 -8.48 7.63 -10.76
C LYS A 439 -8.75 7.63 -9.26
N ILE A 440 -9.39 6.57 -8.75
CA ILE A 440 -9.64 6.39 -7.32
C ILE A 440 -8.30 6.31 -6.58
N TYR A 441 -7.36 5.49 -7.07
CA TYR A 441 -6.04 5.36 -6.45
C TYR A 441 -5.20 6.63 -6.56
N ALA A 442 -5.26 7.33 -7.69
CA ALA A 442 -4.57 8.60 -7.83
C ALA A 442 -5.13 9.67 -6.88
N LEU A 443 -6.44 9.75 -6.67
CA LEU A 443 -7.01 10.67 -5.69
C LEU A 443 -6.55 10.34 -4.25
N VAL A 444 -6.54 9.06 -3.91
CA VAL A 444 -6.17 8.56 -2.58
C VAL A 444 -4.67 8.71 -2.33
N GLY A 445 -3.84 8.47 -3.35
CA GLY A 445 -2.40 8.70 -3.35
C GLY A 445 -2.04 10.17 -3.14
N ALA A 446 -2.78 11.08 -3.79
CA ALA A 446 -2.51 12.52 -3.73
C ALA A 446 -2.98 13.16 -2.42
N SER A 447 -3.85 12.51 -1.66
CA SER A 447 -4.46 13.06 -0.44
C SER A 447 -4.11 12.25 0.81
N GLY A 448 -4.69 11.05 0.93
CA GLY A 448 -4.62 10.22 2.12
C GLY A 448 -3.20 9.72 2.41
N VAL A 449 -2.48 9.27 1.37
CA VAL A 449 -1.14 8.68 1.55
C VAL A 449 -0.15 9.74 2.06
N CYS A 450 -0.26 10.98 1.56
CA CYS A 450 0.54 12.14 1.97
C CYS A 450 0.50 12.34 3.48
N ILE A 451 -0.72 12.42 4.00
CA ILE A 451 -0.95 12.77 5.39
C ILE A 451 -0.59 11.56 6.26
N VAL A 452 -1.11 10.38 5.93
CA VAL A 452 -1.00 9.20 6.82
C VAL A 452 0.38 8.54 6.76
N CYS A 453 1.01 8.51 5.59
CA CYS A 453 2.27 7.78 5.39
C CYS A 453 3.50 8.68 5.53
N TYR A 454 3.38 9.98 5.24
CA TYR A 454 4.51 10.91 5.35
C TYR A 454 4.38 11.91 6.51
N VAL A 455 3.26 12.63 6.62
CA VAL A 455 3.12 13.69 7.66
C VAL A 455 3.01 13.09 9.06
N LEU A 456 2.09 12.14 9.28
CA LEU A 456 1.82 11.58 10.61
C LEU A 456 3.01 10.83 11.22
N PRO A 457 3.72 9.92 10.52
CA PRO A 457 4.82 9.16 11.12
C PRO A 457 6.00 10.06 11.49
N VAL A 458 6.28 11.07 10.65
CA VAL A 458 7.32 12.08 10.93
C VAL A 458 6.93 12.91 12.13
N TRP A 459 5.68 13.35 12.22
CA TRP A 459 5.21 14.12 13.37
C TRP A 459 5.25 13.33 14.69
N PHE A 460 4.79 12.07 14.68
CA PHE A 460 4.90 11.17 15.83
C PHE A 460 6.36 11.00 16.28
N HIS A 461 7.28 10.84 15.34
CA HIS A 461 8.69 10.68 15.62
C HIS A 461 9.31 11.94 16.25
N LEU A 462 9.01 13.13 15.71
CA LEU A 462 9.47 14.41 16.27
C LEU A 462 8.96 14.62 17.70
N ARG A 463 7.69 14.26 17.96
CA ARG A 463 7.10 14.31 19.31
C ARG A 463 7.80 13.36 20.28
N LEU A 464 8.08 12.13 19.85
CA LEU A 464 8.85 11.17 20.64
C LEU A 464 10.25 11.67 20.98
N MET A 465 10.94 12.28 20.02
CA MET A 465 12.24 12.92 20.27
C MET A 465 12.14 14.08 21.27
N HIS A 466 11.09 14.89 21.21
CA HIS A 466 10.87 15.96 22.17
C HIS A 466 10.65 15.42 23.59
N VAL A 467 9.82 14.40 23.76
CA VAL A 467 9.58 13.75 25.06
C VAL A 467 10.86 13.13 25.62
N ARG A 468 11.64 12.44 24.78
CA ARG A 468 12.96 11.89 25.15
C ARG A 468 13.93 12.98 25.62
N ARG A 469 14.00 14.11 24.90
CA ARG A 469 14.84 15.25 25.27
C ARG A 469 14.41 15.87 26.60
N GLN A 470 13.10 15.96 26.87
CA GLN A 470 12.59 16.45 28.15
C GLN A 470 12.93 15.48 29.28
N ALA A 471 12.71 14.18 29.10
CA ALA A 471 13.07 13.16 30.09
C ALA A 471 14.58 13.18 30.43
N ALA A 472 15.44 13.31 29.41
CA ALA A 472 16.89 13.41 29.61
C ALA A 472 17.28 14.69 30.38
N LYS A 473 16.68 15.84 30.05
CA LYS A 473 16.92 17.11 30.78
C LYS A 473 16.49 17.00 32.25
N SER A 474 15.34 16.39 32.50
CA SER A 474 14.85 16.16 33.86
C SER A 474 15.79 15.26 34.65
N GLN A 475 16.26 14.14 34.08
CA GLN A 475 17.21 13.22 34.73
C GLN A 475 18.54 13.87 35.09
N VAL A 476 19.10 14.71 34.19
CA VAL A 476 20.33 15.46 34.48
C VAL A 476 20.11 16.47 35.61
N THR A 477 18.94 17.11 35.65
CA THR A 477 18.60 18.07 36.70
C THR A 477 18.42 17.38 38.06
N THR A 478 17.77 16.21 38.13
CA THR A 478 17.65 15.43 39.37
C THR A 478 18.98 14.86 39.84
N ALA A 479 19.85 14.39 38.93
CA ALA A 479 21.19 13.92 39.27
C ALA A 479 22.12 15.04 39.76
N ALA A 480 21.95 16.26 39.27
CA ALA A 480 22.69 17.44 39.74
C ALA A 480 22.16 17.98 41.09
N ALA A 481 20.93 17.66 41.47
CA ALA A 481 20.30 18.11 42.71
C ALA A 481 20.57 17.19 43.92
N SER A 482 21.17 16.00 43.73
CA SER A 482 21.57 15.13 44.83
C SER A 482 22.98 15.49 45.32
N PRO A 483 23.18 15.84 46.61
CA PRO A 483 24.51 15.82 47.23
C PRO A 483 25.01 14.36 47.31
N GLN A 484 26.33 14.18 47.30
CA GLN A 484 27.10 12.92 47.13
C GLN A 484 26.58 11.62 47.82
N PRO A 485 27.00 10.43 47.33
CA PRO A 485 26.16 9.26 47.19
C PRO A 485 26.21 8.30 48.38
N ASP A 486 25.04 7.82 48.80
CA ASP A 486 24.94 6.49 49.41
C ASP A 486 24.81 5.46 48.28
N VAL A 487 25.83 4.61 48.17
CA VAL A 487 26.05 3.61 47.11
C VAL A 487 24.94 2.55 47.01
N GLU A 488 23.97 2.56 47.93
CA GLU A 488 22.91 1.55 48.04
C GLU A 488 21.59 1.91 47.35
N GLN A 489 21.38 3.17 46.95
CA GLN A 489 20.13 3.59 46.28
C GLN A 489 20.22 3.61 44.74
N LEU A 490 21.38 3.28 44.16
CA LEU A 490 21.58 3.20 42.71
C LEU A 490 20.91 1.99 42.04
N ALA A 491 20.19 1.15 42.80
CA ALA A 491 19.59 -0.09 42.29
C ALA A 491 18.14 0.02 41.78
N VAL A 492 17.48 1.18 41.92
CA VAL A 492 16.04 1.31 41.59
C VAL A 492 15.80 2.65 40.90
N PRO A 493 16.10 2.79 39.59
CA PRO A 493 15.15 2.38 38.56
C PRO A 493 15.84 1.98 37.23
N LEU A 494 16.45 0.80 37.17
CA LEU A 494 16.88 0.17 35.91
C LEU A 494 15.81 -0.73 35.28
N LEU A 495 14.61 -0.77 35.85
CA LEU A 495 13.58 -1.77 35.54
C LEU A 495 12.65 -1.45 34.35
N TYR A 496 12.92 -0.38 33.59
CA TYR A 496 12.15 -0.07 32.37
C TYR A 496 12.98 0.40 31.17
N ALA A 497 14.32 0.37 31.27
CA ALA A 497 15.19 0.70 30.15
C ALA A 497 15.59 -0.59 29.42
N SER A 498 14.99 -0.80 28.24
CA SER A 498 15.43 -1.74 27.21
C SER A 498 16.97 -1.72 27.08
N PRO A 499 17.71 -2.79 27.46
CA PRO A 499 19.17 -2.82 27.41
C PRO A 499 19.59 -3.25 26.01
N HIS A 500 19.85 -2.33 25.08
CA HIS A 500 20.49 -2.47 23.75
C HIS A 500 19.79 -1.53 22.73
N SER A 501 20.56 -0.55 22.26
CA SER A 501 20.24 0.57 21.33
C SER A 501 19.90 1.95 21.92
N SER A 502 20.62 2.39 22.95
CA SER A 502 20.85 3.84 23.26
C SER A 502 21.67 4.04 24.54
N ALA A 503 21.89 2.99 25.33
CA ALA A 503 22.73 3.04 26.53
C ALA A 503 24.14 3.56 26.23
N SER A 504 24.75 3.24 25.08
CA SER A 504 26.05 3.82 24.72
C SER A 504 25.98 5.29 24.33
N SER A 505 24.88 5.78 23.77
CA SER A 505 24.72 7.21 23.44
C SER A 505 24.33 8.06 24.65
N LEU A 506 23.53 7.53 25.58
CA LEU A 506 23.13 8.20 26.81
C LEU A 506 24.19 8.06 27.90
N ALA A 507 24.90 6.94 27.99
CA ALA A 507 26.11 6.82 28.79
C ALA A 507 27.25 7.64 28.18
N ALA A 508 27.36 7.80 26.85
CA ALA A 508 28.30 8.75 26.25
C ALA A 508 27.88 10.20 26.44
N LEU A 509 26.58 10.52 26.44
CA LEU A 509 26.09 11.87 26.75
C LEU A 509 26.23 12.19 28.24
N ALA A 510 26.01 11.21 29.11
CA ALA A 510 26.20 11.31 30.56
C ALA A 510 27.68 11.29 30.92
N ALA A 511 28.53 10.53 30.22
CA ALA A 511 29.99 10.59 30.36
C ALA A 511 30.56 11.89 29.77
N ALA A 512 29.98 12.43 28.69
CA ALA A 512 30.33 13.75 28.17
C ALA A 512 29.86 14.86 29.12
N ALA A 513 28.67 14.73 29.72
CA ALA A 513 28.13 15.64 30.74
C ALA A 513 28.94 15.57 32.04
N ALA A 514 29.34 14.37 32.47
CA ALA A 514 30.20 14.13 33.62
C ALA A 514 31.64 14.61 33.34
N ALA A 515 32.14 14.50 32.11
CA ALA A 515 33.43 15.08 31.72
C ALA A 515 33.38 16.62 31.69
N THR A 516 32.27 17.23 31.27
CA THR A 516 32.07 18.68 31.40
C THR A 516 31.87 19.14 32.84
N ALA A 517 31.26 18.33 33.71
CA ALA A 517 31.11 18.63 35.13
C ALA A 517 32.43 18.45 35.90
N ALA A 518 33.22 17.40 35.60
CA ALA A 518 34.54 17.18 36.16
C ALA A 518 35.57 18.23 35.69
N GLY A 519 35.37 18.82 34.50
CA GLY A 519 36.17 19.92 33.98
C GLY A 519 35.86 21.31 34.56
N TYR A 520 34.80 21.45 35.38
CA TYR A 520 34.49 22.71 36.09
C TYR A 520 35.05 22.75 37.51
N GLY A 521 35.60 21.64 38.03
CA GLY A 521 36.10 21.54 39.40
C GLY A 521 37.61 21.76 39.58
N GLN A 522 38.40 21.80 38.51
CA GLN A 522 39.82 22.09 38.61
C GLN A 522 40.36 22.86 37.39
N ALA A 523 41.22 23.83 37.73
CA ALA A 523 42.10 24.65 36.89
C ALA A 523 41.39 25.86 36.23
N GLY A 524 41.70 27.11 36.59
CA GLY A 524 43.06 27.63 36.72
C GLY A 524 43.70 27.68 35.33
N SER A 525 43.71 28.87 34.73
CA SER A 525 44.60 29.28 33.62
C SER A 525 45.18 28.15 32.75
N GLY A 526 44.44 27.69 31.74
CA GLY A 526 44.97 26.74 30.77
C GLY A 526 44.00 26.50 29.63
N SER A 527 44.26 27.14 28.48
CA SER A 527 43.54 26.95 27.22
C SER A 527 43.52 25.48 26.80
N SER A 528 42.40 24.80 27.04
CA SER A 528 42.21 23.37 26.80
C SER A 528 41.90 23.09 25.32
N ARG A 529 42.92 22.67 24.57
CA ARG A 529 42.75 22.06 23.24
C ARG A 529 42.06 20.70 23.42
N LEU A 530 40.74 20.62 23.23
CA LEU A 530 40.05 19.33 23.07
C LEU A 530 40.76 18.51 21.98
N SER A 531 41.10 17.25 22.28
CA SER A 531 41.72 16.34 21.31
C SER A 531 40.87 16.23 20.04
N LEU A 532 41.51 16.12 18.87
CA LEU A 532 40.82 16.02 17.57
C LEU A 532 39.77 14.89 17.55
N ALA A 533 40.07 13.77 18.21
CA ALA A 533 39.16 12.64 18.37
C ALA A 533 37.88 12.98 19.16
N SER A 534 37.98 13.86 20.16
CA SER A 534 36.82 14.35 20.93
C SER A 534 35.92 15.23 20.07
N ARG A 535 36.52 16.09 19.22
CA ARG A 535 35.78 16.95 18.27
C ARG A 535 35.10 16.13 17.18
N CYS A 536 35.77 15.10 16.64
CA CYS A 536 35.18 14.17 15.67
C CYS A 536 34.02 13.36 16.26
N ARG A 537 34.15 12.87 17.50
CA ARG A 537 33.03 12.18 18.19
C ARG A 537 31.85 13.10 18.43
N LEU A 538 32.09 14.33 18.89
CA LEU A 538 31.05 15.31 19.11
C LEU A 538 30.36 15.71 17.79
N ALA A 539 31.14 15.93 16.73
CA ALA A 539 30.64 16.21 15.39
C ALA A 539 29.81 15.05 14.82
N TRP A 540 30.23 13.80 15.05
CA TRP A 540 29.48 12.62 14.63
C TRP A 540 28.16 12.45 15.39
N VAL A 541 28.14 12.74 16.69
CA VAL A 541 26.91 12.77 17.50
C VAL A 541 25.97 13.88 17.04
N TRP A 542 26.50 15.07 16.75
CA TRP A 542 25.73 16.18 16.20
C TRP A 542 25.16 15.86 14.82
N LEU A 543 25.98 15.31 13.92
CA LEU A 543 25.56 14.90 12.59
C LEU A 543 24.47 13.83 12.65
N ARG A 544 24.64 12.81 13.52
CA ARG A 544 23.64 11.77 13.75
C ARG A 544 22.33 12.36 14.31
N SER A 545 22.43 13.30 15.24
CA SER A 545 21.26 13.98 15.82
C SER A 545 20.55 14.89 14.82
N ALA A 546 21.32 15.56 13.96
CA ALA A 546 20.78 16.37 12.86
C ALA A 546 20.10 15.48 11.81
N MET A 547 20.72 14.37 11.43
CA MET A 547 20.14 13.39 10.50
C MET A 547 18.84 12.78 11.02
N GLN A 548 18.70 12.55 12.33
CA GLN A 548 17.44 12.08 12.93
C GLN A 548 16.27 13.05 12.77
N VAL A 549 16.52 14.35 12.52
CA VAL A 549 15.47 15.36 12.31
C VAL A 549 15.36 15.74 10.83
N LEU A 550 16.48 15.97 10.16
CA LEU A 550 16.52 16.42 8.76
C LEU A 550 16.04 15.35 7.79
N LEU A 551 16.38 14.08 8.01
CA LEU A 551 15.99 12.99 7.10
C LEU A 551 14.47 12.77 7.11
N PRO A 552 13.77 12.66 8.26
CA PRO A 552 12.30 12.62 8.26
C PRO A 552 11.63 13.83 7.63
N LEU A 553 12.16 15.04 7.86
CA LEU A 553 11.63 16.25 7.24
C LEU A 553 11.82 16.27 5.73
N PHE A 554 12.98 15.82 5.24
CA PHE A 554 13.23 15.68 3.81
C PHE A 554 12.25 14.69 3.17
N VAL A 555 12.06 13.51 3.78
CA VAL A 555 11.10 12.50 3.32
C VAL A 555 9.67 13.06 3.31
N MET A 556 9.30 13.83 4.33
CA MET A 556 8.01 14.52 4.38
C MET A 556 7.85 15.53 3.23
N VAL A 557 8.86 16.34 2.95
CA VAL A 557 8.85 17.32 1.85
C VAL A 557 8.75 16.62 0.49
N VAL A 558 9.48 15.52 0.30
CA VAL A 558 9.39 14.69 -0.91
C VAL A 558 7.96 14.16 -1.08
N GLY A 559 7.39 13.55 -0.04
CA GLY A 559 6.02 13.02 -0.08
C GLY A 559 4.95 14.09 -0.35
N ILE A 560 5.05 15.25 0.31
CA ILE A 560 4.14 16.39 0.06
C ILE A 560 4.34 16.95 -1.36
N GLY A 561 5.59 17.03 -1.83
CA GLY A 561 5.92 17.55 -3.16
C GLY A 561 5.29 16.74 -4.29
N PHE A 562 5.40 15.41 -4.23
CA PHE A 562 4.77 14.53 -5.22
C PHE A 562 3.25 14.72 -5.28
N SER A 563 2.62 14.84 -4.13
CA SER A 563 1.17 14.90 -4.05
C SER A 563 0.58 16.28 -4.29
N ALA A 564 1.29 17.34 -3.92
CA ALA A 564 0.94 18.70 -4.30
C ALA A 564 1.05 18.88 -5.82
N ALA A 565 2.08 18.30 -6.46
CA ALA A 565 2.20 18.30 -7.91
C ALA A 565 1.06 17.54 -8.59
N ALA A 566 0.72 16.36 -8.06
CA ALA A 566 -0.42 15.58 -8.54
C ALA A 566 -1.75 16.36 -8.47
N MET A 567 -2.04 16.94 -7.30
CA MET A 567 -3.28 17.66 -7.05
C MET A 567 -3.35 18.99 -7.81
N TYR A 568 -2.24 19.72 -7.93
CA TYR A 568 -2.18 20.97 -8.67
C TYR A 568 -2.54 20.76 -10.15
N VAL A 569 -2.01 19.72 -10.79
CA VAL A 569 -2.32 19.47 -12.20
C VAL A 569 -3.72 18.91 -12.38
N ALA A 570 -4.21 18.05 -11.47
CA ALA A 570 -5.60 17.61 -11.49
C ALA A 570 -6.58 18.80 -11.44
N VAL A 571 -6.34 19.76 -10.54
CA VAL A 571 -7.15 20.99 -10.42
C VAL A 571 -6.98 21.89 -11.65
N ASN A 572 -5.76 22.04 -12.17
CA ASN A 572 -5.52 22.88 -13.35
C ASN A 572 -6.17 22.31 -14.62
N ASN A 573 -6.24 20.99 -14.76
CA ASN A 573 -6.96 20.33 -15.84
C ASN A 573 -8.48 20.54 -15.73
N ILE A 574 -9.03 20.59 -14.51
CA ILE A 574 -10.44 20.93 -14.28
C ILE A 574 -10.72 22.40 -14.65
N ILE A 575 -9.84 23.33 -14.23
CA ILE A 575 -10.01 24.77 -14.48
C ILE A 575 -9.83 25.14 -15.96
N LYS A 576 -8.96 24.44 -16.69
CA LYS A 576 -8.75 24.66 -18.14
C LYS A 576 -9.71 23.88 -19.03
N GLY A 577 -10.45 22.93 -18.45
CA GLY A 577 -11.49 22.16 -19.12
C GLY A 577 -12.89 22.78 -19.02
N SER A 578 -13.07 23.82 -18.19
CA SER A 578 -14.21 24.75 -18.27
C SER A 578 -13.85 25.94 -19.14
#